data_AF-A0A061NM39-F1
#
_entry.id   AF-A0A061NM39-F1
#
_cell.length_a   1.000
_cell.length_b   1.000
_cell.length_c   1.000
_cell.angle_alpha   90.00
_cell.angle_beta   90.00
_cell.angle_gamma   90.00
#
_symmetry.space_group_name_H-M   'P 1'
#
loop_
_entity.id
_entity.type
_entity.pdbx_description
1 polymer ?
#
loop_
_entity_poly.entity_id
_entity_poly.type
_entity_poly.pdbx_seq_one_letter_code
_entity_poly.pdbx_strand_id
1 'polypeptide(L)'
;MMIQEAIKDQNIPGAVLSVVHKGIEVCHRAYGNQVVFPKEEQMETNTRFDIASLTKVTAMLPVTLLLVDEADFSWIRAFETFFQHFLTNV
;
A
#
# COMPACT_ATOMS: atom_id res chain seq x y z
N MET A 1 -10.86 -15.81 10.89
CA MET A 1 -11.59 -16.85 10.13
C MET A 1 -11.33 -16.71 8.62
N MET A 2 -11.46 -15.53 8.00
CA MET A 2 -11.28 -15.38 6.54
C MET A 2 -9.90 -15.70 5.94
N ILE A 3 -8.78 -15.30 6.55
CA ILE A 3 -7.45 -15.47 5.89
C ILE A 3 -7.09 -16.94 5.71
N GLN A 4 -7.33 -17.76 6.73
CA GLN A 4 -7.05 -19.20 6.67
C GLN A 4 -7.96 -19.92 5.68
N GLU A 5 -9.23 -19.49 5.57
CA GLU A 5 -10.16 -20.01 4.55
C GLU A 5 -9.69 -19.64 3.14
N ALA A 6 -9.30 -18.39 2.89
CA ALA A 6 -8.78 -17.96 1.59
C ALA A 6 -7.50 -18.71 1.17
N ILE A 7 -6.63 -19.06 2.13
CA ILE A 7 -5.46 -19.89 1.89
C ILE A 7 -5.87 -21.35 1.60
N LYS A 8 -6.78 -21.90 2.40
CA LYS A 8 -7.31 -23.26 2.20
C LYS A 8 -7.98 -23.43 0.83
N ASP A 9 -8.72 -22.41 0.40
CA ASP A 9 -9.41 -22.36 -0.89
C ASP A 9 -8.46 -21.97 -2.04
N GLN A 10 -7.16 -21.81 -1.77
CA GLN A 10 -6.10 -21.49 -2.74
C GLN A 10 -6.29 -20.16 -3.49
N ASN A 11 -7.07 -19.23 -2.92
CA ASN A 11 -7.25 -17.89 -3.49
C ASN A 11 -6.01 -17.01 -3.29
N ILE A 12 -5.28 -17.22 -2.19
CA ILE A 12 -4.02 -16.55 -1.89
C ILE A 12 -3.02 -17.55 -1.30
N PRO A 13 -1.70 -17.40 -1.53
CA PRO A 13 -0.69 -18.29 -0.97
C PRO A 13 -0.45 -18.04 0.54
N GLY A 14 -0.63 -16.79 0.98
CA GLY A 14 -0.38 -16.35 2.34
C GLY A 14 -0.64 -14.86 2.52
N ALA A 15 -0.62 -14.39 3.76
CA ALA A 15 -0.78 -12.98 4.11
C ALA A 15 -0.18 -12.66 5.48
N VAL A 16 0.16 -11.39 5.70
CA VAL A 16 0.49 -10.84 7.02
C VAL A 16 -0.63 -9.91 7.46
N LEU A 17 -1.10 -10.07 8.70
CA LEU A 17 -2.11 -9.22 9.33
C LEU A 17 -1.48 -8.47 10.50
N SER A 18 -1.49 -7.13 10.43
CA SER A 18 -1.21 -6.26 11.57
C SER A 18 -2.45 -5.45 11.93
N VAL A 19 -2.77 -5.39 13.21
CA VAL A 19 -3.89 -4.59 13.75
C VAL A 19 -3.35 -3.74 14.88
N VAL A 20 -3.52 -2.43 14.73
CA VAL A 20 -3.13 -1.44 15.74
C VAL A 20 -4.39 -0.75 16.26
N HIS A 21 -4.56 -0.75 17.58
CA HIS A 21 -5.66 -0.07 18.25
C HIS A 21 -5.10 0.92 19.27
N LYS A 22 -5.42 2.21 19.12
CA LYS A 22 -4.94 3.29 19.99
C LYS A 22 -3.41 3.32 20.14
N GLY A 23 -2.70 3.09 19.03
CA GLY A 23 -1.24 3.06 18.99
C GLY A 23 -0.59 1.78 19.54
N ILE A 24 -1.39 0.81 20.04
CA ILE A 24 -0.89 -0.48 20.52
C ILE A 24 -1.14 -1.53 19.45
N GLU A 25 -0.10 -2.26 19.06
CA GLU A 25 -0.22 -3.41 18.18
C GLU A 25 -0.89 -4.57 18.95
N VAL A 26 -2.14 -4.87 18.59
CA VAL A 26 -2.93 -5.93 19.23
C VAL A 26 -2.83 -7.25 18.49
N CYS A 27 -2.36 -7.24 17.24
CA CYS A 27 -2.12 -8.44 16.44
C CYS A 27 -1.04 -8.17 15.40
N HIS A 28 -0.09 -9.10 15.26
CA HIS A 28 0.85 -9.15 14.15
C HIS A 28 1.15 -10.62 13.83
N ARG A 29 0.60 -11.13 12.73
CA ARG A 29 0.67 -12.57 12.42
C ARG A 29 0.85 -12.82 10.94
N ALA A 30 1.72 -13.77 10.62
CA ALA A 30 1.90 -14.31 9.29
C ALA A 30 1.07 -15.59 9.12
N TYR A 31 0.55 -15.79 7.91
CA TYR A 31 -0.26 -16.95 7.51
C TYR A 31 0.17 -17.46 6.14
N GLY A 32 0.21 -18.78 5.98
CA GLY A 32 0.52 -19.42 4.69
C GLY A 32 1.98 -19.26 4.29
N ASN A 33 2.22 -19.24 2.98
CA ASN A 33 3.55 -19.23 2.38
C ASN A 33 3.78 -17.93 1.58
N GLN A 34 4.99 -17.39 1.62
CA GLN A 34 5.40 -16.27 0.76
C GLN A 34 5.85 -16.74 -0.64
N VAL A 35 6.34 -17.98 -0.73
CA VAL A 35 6.68 -18.65 -1.99
C VAL A 35 6.02 -20.03 -1.99
N VAL A 36 5.36 -20.38 -3.10
CA VAL A 36 4.76 -21.72 -3.31
C VAL A 36 5.49 -22.54 -4.37
N PHE A 37 6.33 -21.91 -5.20
CA PHE A 37 7.15 -22.53 -6.23
C PHE A 37 8.38 -21.66 -6.52
N PRO A 38 9.58 -22.23 -6.76
CA PRO A 38 9.91 -23.66 -6.88
C PRO A 38 10.10 -24.39 -5.54
N LYS A 39 10.31 -23.65 -4.45
CA LYS A 39 10.45 -24.19 -3.09
C LYS A 39 9.49 -23.42 -2.19
N GLU A 40 8.70 -24.15 -1.40
CA GLU A 40 7.80 -23.51 -0.45
C GLU A 40 8.59 -22.82 0.66
N GLU A 41 8.21 -21.57 0.94
CA GLU A 41 8.77 -20.76 2.02
C GLU A 41 7.63 -20.17 2.85
N GLN A 42 7.71 -20.37 4.16
CA GLN A 42 6.74 -19.86 5.13
C GLN A 42 6.67 -18.34 5.07
N MET A 43 5.46 -17.79 5.26
CA MET A 43 5.27 -16.36 5.41
C MET A 43 5.91 -15.89 6.72
N GLU A 44 6.64 -14.78 6.68
CA GLU A 44 7.20 -14.11 7.86
C GLU A 44 6.54 -12.75 8.06
N THR A 45 6.48 -12.26 9.30
CA THR A 45 5.85 -10.96 9.60
C THR A 45 6.58 -9.77 8.96
N ASN A 46 7.84 -9.94 8.58
CA ASN A 46 8.68 -8.95 7.90
C ASN A 46 8.75 -9.17 6.38
N THR A 47 7.95 -10.08 5.81
CA THR A 47 7.87 -10.29 4.35
C THR A 47 7.55 -8.97 3.65
N ARG A 48 8.27 -8.69 2.56
CA ARG A 48 8.09 -7.45 1.77
C ARG A 48 7.00 -7.66 0.74
N PHE A 49 6.02 -6.76 0.74
CA PHE A 49 4.93 -6.75 -0.23
C PHE A 49 5.02 -5.53 -1.13
N ASP A 50 4.61 -5.69 -2.39
CA ASP A 50 4.25 -4.56 -3.23
C ASP A 50 2.88 -4.04 -2.76
N ILE A 51 2.87 -2.83 -2.20
CA ILE A 51 1.66 -2.20 -1.68
C ILE A 51 0.80 -1.58 -2.81
N ALA A 52 1.30 -1.57 -4.05
CA ALA A 52 0.61 -1.15 -5.27
C ALA A 52 -0.11 0.20 -5.10
N SER A 53 -1.44 0.22 -5.23
CA SER A 53 -2.23 1.45 -5.15
C SER A 53 -2.22 2.12 -3.77
N LEU A 54 -1.83 1.44 -2.69
CA LEU A 54 -1.64 2.09 -1.38
C LEU A 54 -0.55 3.17 -1.45
N THR A 55 0.41 3.06 -2.37
CA THR A 55 1.44 4.09 -2.63
C THR A 55 0.84 5.50 -2.77
N LYS A 56 -0.37 5.62 -3.34
CA LYS A 56 -1.06 6.90 -3.50
C LYS A 56 -1.32 7.60 -2.17
N VAL A 57 -1.74 6.84 -1.16
CA VAL A 57 -2.13 7.40 0.14
C VAL A 57 -1.00 7.38 1.16
N THR A 58 -0.06 6.43 1.04
CA THR A 58 1.05 6.29 2.00
C THR A 58 2.28 7.13 1.63
N ALA A 59 2.49 7.41 0.35
CA ALA A 59 3.67 8.15 -0.12
C ALA A 59 3.29 9.39 -0.91
N MET A 60 2.49 9.24 -1.99
CA MET A 60 2.23 10.34 -2.91
C MET A 60 1.47 11.49 -2.24
N LEU A 61 0.32 11.20 -1.60
CA LEU A 61 -0.51 12.21 -0.96
C LEU A 61 0.24 12.99 0.15
N PRO A 62 0.94 12.34 1.11
CA PRO A 62 1.71 13.07 2.12
C PRO A 62 2.77 13.99 1.51
N VAL A 63 3.52 13.51 0.51
CA VAL A 63 4.53 14.34 -0.17
C VAL A 63 3.88 15.52 -0.86
N THR A 64 2.75 15.34 -1.55
CA THR A 64 2.06 16.46 -2.18
C THR A 64 1.52 17.46 -1.15
N LEU A 65 0.97 16.99 -0.02
CA LEU A 65 0.48 17.87 1.04
C LEU A 65 1.61 18.68 1.67
N LEU A 66 2.76 18.05 1.92
CA LEU A 66 3.96 18.73 2.41
C LEU A 66 4.44 19.80 1.43
N LEU A 67 4.47 19.50 0.12
CA LEU A 67 4.86 20.48 -0.89
C LEU A 67 3.91 21.68 -0.94
N VAL A 68 2.61 21.47 -0.75
CA VAL A 68 1.65 22.58 -0.70
C VAL A 68 1.83 23.43 0.55
N ASP A 69 2.07 22.81 1.69
CA ASP A 69 2.33 23.52 2.94
C ASP A 69 3.63 24.34 2.88
N GLU A 70 4.72 23.76 2.34
CA GLU A 70 6.05 24.38 2.35
C GLU A 70 6.29 25.40 1.24
N ALA A 71 5.70 25.23 0.04
CA ALA A 71 6.07 26.01 -1.14
C ALA A 71 5.07 27.10 -1.55
N ASP A 72 4.12 27.48 -0.67
CA ASP A 72 2.97 28.35 -1.00
C ASP A 72 2.27 27.90 -2.31
N PHE A 73 2.28 26.57 -2.52
CA PHE A 73 1.91 25.96 -3.78
C PHE A 73 0.41 25.68 -3.77
N SER A 74 -0.38 26.61 -4.28
CA SER A 74 -1.83 26.43 -4.39
C SER A 74 -2.19 25.18 -5.20
N TRP A 75 -2.97 24.27 -4.59
CA TRP A 75 -3.53 23.06 -5.22
C TRP A 75 -4.19 23.33 -6.57
N ILE A 76 -4.87 24.46 -6.69
CA ILE A 76 -5.59 24.87 -7.90
C ILE A 76 -4.59 25.26 -8.99
N ARG A 77 -3.56 26.03 -8.63
CA ARG A 77 -2.51 26.48 -9.57
C ARG A 77 -1.66 25.31 -10.09
N ALA A 78 -1.42 24.31 -9.26
CA ALA A 78 -0.79 23.06 -9.67
C ALA A 78 -1.60 22.36 -10.77
N PHE A 79 -2.89 22.15 -10.52
CA PHE A 79 -3.78 21.51 -11.48
C PHE A 79 -3.87 22.30 -12.78
N GLU A 80 -4.09 23.61 -12.73
CA GLU A 80 -4.18 24.45 -13.93
C GLU A 80 -2.92 24.39 -14.79
N THR A 81 -1.73 24.46 -14.18
CA THR A 81 -0.45 24.43 -14.91
C THR A 81 -0.23 23.07 -15.59
N PHE A 82 -0.47 21.98 -14.90
CA PHE A 82 -0.29 20.63 -15.45
C PHE A 82 -1.39 20.25 -16.45
N PHE A 83 -2.64 20.62 -16.20
CA PHE A 83 -3.79 20.27 -17.05
C PHE A 83 -3.79 21.07 -18.36
N GLN A 84 -3.35 22.33 -18.36
CA GLN A 84 -3.16 23.09 -19.59
C GLN A 84 -2.17 22.41 -20.53
N HIS A 85 -1.03 21.94 -20.01
CA HIS A 85 -0.02 21.22 -20.79
C HIS A 85 -0.52 19.88 -21.35
N PHE A 86 -1.46 19.24 -20.64
CA PHE A 86 -2.11 18.01 -21.11
C PHE A 86 -3.09 18.28 -22.27
N LEU A 87 -3.84 19.38 -22.22
CA LEU A 87 -4.79 19.75 -23.29
C LEU A 87 -4.14 20.34 -24.54
N THR A 88 -2.94 20.90 -24.46
CA THR A 88 -2.25 21.49 -25.62
C THR A 88 -1.44 20.49 -26.46
N ASN A 89 -1.26 19.26 -25.97
CA ASN A 89 -0.47 18.21 -26.62
C ASN A 89 -1.30 16.97 -27.05
N VAL A 90 -2.63 17.14 -27.17
CA VAL A 90 -3.58 16.19 -27.78
C VAL A 90 -4.26 16.89 -28.95
#